data_AF-A0A183F6S2-F1
#
_entry.id   AF-A0A183F6S2-F1
#
_cell.length_a   1.000
_cell.length_b   1.000
_cell.length_c   1.000
_cell.angle_alpha   90.00
_cell.angle_beta   90.00
_cell.angle_gamma   90.00
#
_symmetry.space_group_name_H-M   'P 1'
#
loop_
_entity.id
_entity.type
_entity.pdbx_description
1 polymer ?
#
loop_
_entity_poly.entity_id
_entity_poly.type
_entity_poly.pdbx_seq_one_letter_code
_entity_poly.pdbx_strand_id
1 'polypeptide(L)'
;MQLLEATFPLSGIGAIPDSTLAAMKNHKDLGIHTELLGNGVMDLIERGVINNSKKAVLPGKVVTSFAFGTQEFYRFLHNNPMFHFECCSWTNHSDIVRANSKMVCINSGIEIDITGQIASESIGTQFYSGETGSRCGFRGA
;
A
#
# COMPACT_ATOMS: atom_id res chain seq x y z
N MET A 1 -3.73 6.99 11.64
CA MET A 1 -4.38 6.49 10.41
C MET A 1 -3.42 5.48 9.82
N GLN A 2 -3.89 4.29 9.45
CA GLN A 2 -3.03 3.24 8.90
C GLN A 2 -3.33 3.12 7.42
N LEU A 3 -2.30 3.22 6.58
CA LEU A 3 -2.44 3.23 5.15
C LEU A 3 -2.07 1.87 4.59
N LEU A 4 -2.99 1.33 3.78
CA LEU A 4 -2.73 0.31 2.78
C LEU A 4 -2.61 1.01 1.43
N GLU A 5 -1.42 0.94 0.85
CA GLU A 5 -1.14 1.43 -0.49
C GLU A 5 -1.10 0.25 -1.46
N ALA A 6 -2.24 -0.26 -1.89
CA ALA A 6 -2.26 -1.34 -2.88
C ALA A 6 -2.31 -0.72 -4.29
N THR A 7 -1.15 -0.65 -4.95
CA THR A 7 -0.98 -0.03 -6.27
C THR A 7 -1.17 -1.06 -7.41
N PHE A 8 -2.08 -0.77 -8.35
CA PHE A 8 -2.30 -1.47 -9.64
C PHE A 8 -2.28 -0.47 -10.81
N PRO A 9 -2.10 -0.87 -12.08
CA PRO A 9 -1.46 -2.07 -12.66
C PRO A 9 0.04 -1.79 -12.88
N LEU A 10 0.81 -2.73 -13.44
CA LEU A 10 2.25 -2.54 -13.76
C LEU A 10 2.60 -1.26 -14.56
N SER A 11 1.62 -0.58 -15.16
CA SER A 11 1.76 0.69 -15.89
C SER A 11 1.50 1.96 -15.03
N GLY A 12 0.99 1.82 -13.81
CA GLY A 12 0.51 2.91 -12.94
C GLY A 12 1.30 3.13 -11.65
N ILE A 13 2.44 2.46 -11.47
CA ILE A 13 3.34 2.70 -10.34
C ILE A 13 3.80 4.17 -10.39
N GLY A 14 3.54 4.91 -9.32
CA GLY A 14 4.09 6.25 -9.10
C GLY A 14 3.03 7.35 -9.01
N ALA A 15 2.30 7.68 -10.07
CA ALA A 15 1.60 8.97 -10.12
C ALA A 15 0.51 9.17 -9.05
N ILE A 16 -0.47 8.26 -8.94
CA ILE A 16 -1.58 8.41 -7.98
C ILE A 16 -1.11 8.17 -6.54
N PRO A 17 -0.40 7.07 -6.24
CA PRO A 17 0.08 6.82 -4.88
C PRO A 17 1.08 7.89 -4.40
N ASP A 18 2.06 8.30 -5.24
CA ASP A 18 3.02 9.33 -4.85
C ASP A 18 2.34 10.68 -4.63
N SER A 19 1.34 11.05 -5.45
CA SER A 19 0.57 12.28 -5.24
C SER A 19 -0.21 12.23 -3.93
N THR A 20 -0.75 11.06 -3.59
CA THR A 20 -1.49 10.85 -2.34
C THR A 20 -0.57 10.95 -1.13
N LEU A 21 0.61 10.32 -1.19
CA LEU A 21 1.65 10.45 -0.17
C LEU A 21 2.17 11.89 -0.06
N ALA A 22 2.35 12.59 -1.18
CA ALA A 22 2.76 13.99 -1.19
C ALA A 22 1.75 14.91 -0.49
N ALA A 23 0.45 14.61 -0.60
CA ALA A 23 -0.61 15.33 0.11
C ALA A 23 -0.66 15.01 1.61
N MET A 24 -0.01 13.93 2.07
CA MET A 24 -0.05 13.49 3.46
C MET A 24 0.99 14.15 4.38
N LYS A 25 1.82 15.06 3.88
CA LYS A 25 2.93 15.70 4.63
C LYS A 25 2.53 16.38 5.95
N ASN A 26 1.27 16.82 6.09
CA ASN A 26 0.76 17.47 7.31
C ASN A 26 0.13 16.50 8.32
N HIS A 27 0.07 15.21 8.00
CA HIS A 27 -0.42 14.18 8.90
C HIS A 27 0.65 13.77 9.91
N LYS A 28 0.26 12.99 10.93
CA LYS A 28 1.15 12.47 11.96
C LYS A 28 0.75 11.05 12.33
N ASP A 29 1.73 10.29 12.82
CA ASP A 29 1.54 8.94 13.35
C ASP A 29 0.87 7.99 12.35
N LEU A 30 1.31 8.08 11.09
CA LEU A 30 0.87 7.17 10.05
C LEU A 30 1.60 5.83 10.16
N GLY A 31 0.87 4.76 9.83
CA GLY A 31 1.42 3.42 9.70
C GLY A 31 1.26 2.90 8.28
N ILE A 32 2.17 2.02 7.85
CA ILE A 32 2.11 1.33 6.56
C ILE A 32 1.93 -0.16 6.81
N HIS A 33 0.89 -0.72 6.20
CA HIS A 33 0.72 -2.15 5.98
C HIS A 33 0.29 -2.28 4.54
N THR A 34 1.09 -2.86 3.66
CA THR A 34 0.80 -2.85 2.22
C THR A 34 1.20 -4.17 1.53
N GLU A 35 0.72 -4.38 0.31
CA GLU A 35 1.21 -5.45 -0.56
C GLU A 35 2.53 -5.04 -1.21
N LEU A 36 2.53 -3.86 -1.84
CA LEU A 36 3.65 -3.29 -2.59
C LEU A 36 4.09 -1.96 -1.94
N LEU A 37 5.37 -1.85 -1.67
CA LEU A 37 5.98 -0.62 -1.15
C LEU A 37 6.74 0.13 -2.25
N GLY A 38 6.41 1.41 -2.44
CA GLY A 38 7.07 2.31 -3.39
C GLY A 38 8.03 3.31 -2.74
N ASN A 39 8.80 4.03 -3.56
CA ASN A 39 9.75 5.06 -3.10
C ASN A 39 9.09 6.29 -2.47
N GLY A 40 7.81 6.58 -2.75
CA GLY A 40 7.11 7.76 -2.24
C GLY A 40 7.05 7.85 -0.70
N VAL A 41 7.25 6.73 -0.01
CA VAL A 41 7.20 6.65 1.45
C VAL A 41 8.44 7.23 2.14
N MET A 42 9.58 7.33 1.45
CA MET A 42 10.86 7.73 2.06
C MET A 42 10.78 9.12 2.69
N ASP A 43 10.29 10.13 1.95
CA ASP A 43 10.15 11.52 2.44
C ASP A 43 9.25 11.60 3.69
N LEU A 44 8.18 10.80 3.73
CA LEU A 44 7.27 10.79 4.88
C LEU A 44 7.83 10.07 6.10
N ILE A 45 8.64 9.03 5.90
CA ILE A 45 9.34 8.33 6.99
C ILE A 45 10.43 9.26 7.57
N GLU A 46 11.23 9.90 6.73
CA GLU A 46 12.29 10.82 7.17
C GLU A 46 11.74 12.04 7.92
N ARG A 47 10.56 12.54 7.52
CA ARG A 47 9.85 13.61 8.25
C ARG A 47 9.20 13.15 9.56
N GLY A 48 9.19 11.85 9.84
CA GLY A 48 8.50 11.27 11.00
C GLY A 48 6.97 11.28 10.91
N VAL A 49 6.42 11.60 9.73
CA VAL A 49 4.97 11.52 9.45
C VAL A 49 4.52 10.06 9.52
N ILE A 50 5.32 9.16 8.91
CA ILE A 50 5.16 7.71 9.01
C ILE A 50 6.12 7.18 10.07
N ASN A 51 5.56 6.66 11.16
CA ASN A 51 6.33 6.10 12.27
C ASN A 51 5.78 4.77 12.79
N ASN A 52 4.64 4.31 12.25
CA ASN A 52 4.00 3.03 12.59
C ASN A 52 3.65 2.85 14.09
N SER A 53 3.70 3.91 14.90
CA SER A 53 3.52 3.85 16.36
C SER A 53 2.09 3.51 16.79
N LYS A 54 1.11 3.79 15.94
CA LYS A 54 -0.32 3.54 16.19
C LYS A 54 -0.83 2.25 15.56
N LYS A 55 0.06 1.43 14.99
CA LYS A 55 -0.30 0.13 14.42
C LYS A 55 -0.69 -0.86 15.51
N ALA A 56 -1.67 -1.70 15.21
CA ALA A 56 -2.04 -2.82 16.09
C ALA A 56 -1.21 -4.06 15.76
N VAL A 57 -1.01 -4.32 14.45
CA VAL A 57 -0.15 -5.39 13.96
C VAL A 57 1.26 -4.85 13.72
N LEU A 58 2.26 -5.45 14.37
CA LEU A 58 3.68 -5.08 14.25
C LEU A 58 3.93 -3.55 14.42
N PRO A 59 3.64 -2.99 15.61
CA PRO A 59 3.87 -1.58 15.89
C PRO A 59 5.33 -1.18 15.67
N GLY A 60 5.54 0.02 15.14
CA GLY A 60 6.87 0.55 14.81
C GLY A 60 7.45 0.00 13.49
N LYS A 61 6.78 -0.95 12.83
CA LYS A 61 7.25 -1.53 11.56
C LYS A 61 6.38 -1.19 10.37
N VAL A 62 7.04 -0.87 9.25
CA VAL A 62 6.46 -0.91 7.91
C VAL A 62 6.31 -2.36 7.51
N VAL A 63 5.09 -2.79 7.16
CA VAL A 63 4.81 -4.15 6.71
C VAL A 63 4.55 -4.13 5.22
N THR A 64 5.26 -4.96 4.46
CA THR A 64 5.04 -5.12 3.02
C THR A 64 5.30 -6.56 2.56
N SER A 65 4.80 -6.96 1.39
CA SER A 65 5.20 -8.24 0.77
C SER A 65 6.32 -8.10 -0.22
N PHE A 66 6.29 -7.06 -1.02
CA PHE A 66 7.37 -6.74 -1.94
C PHE A 66 7.55 -5.24 -2.05
N ALA A 67 8.64 -4.82 -2.67
CA ALA A 67 9.01 -3.44 -2.85
C ALA A 67 9.48 -3.22 -4.28
N PHE A 68 9.12 -2.09 -4.86
CA PHE A 68 9.53 -1.71 -6.20
C PHE A 68 9.81 -0.21 -6.24
N GLY A 69 10.97 0.16 -6.77
CA GLY A 69 11.36 1.56 -6.88
C GLY A 69 12.79 1.74 -7.36
N THR A 70 13.37 2.88 -7.00
CA THR A 70 14.71 3.29 -7.42
C THR A 70 15.81 2.57 -6.64
N GLN A 71 17.06 2.65 -7.13
CA GLN A 71 18.23 2.13 -6.42
C GLN A 71 18.41 2.76 -5.03
N GLU A 72 18.09 4.05 -4.89
CA GLU A 72 18.14 4.77 -3.62
C GLU A 72 17.15 4.17 -2.62
N PHE A 73 15.94 3.87 -3.07
CA PHE A 73 14.93 3.20 -2.25
C PHE A 73 15.41 1.84 -1.76
N TYR A 74 16.03 1.03 -2.62
CA TYR A 74 16.60 -0.24 -2.16
C TYR A 74 17.75 -0.06 -1.15
N ARG A 75 18.56 1.00 -1.26
CA ARG A 75 19.57 1.31 -0.23
C ARG A 75 18.93 1.72 1.09
N PHE A 76 17.84 2.48 1.05
CA PHE A 76 17.09 2.89 2.24
C PHE A 76 16.47 1.70 2.98
N LEU A 77 16.03 0.68 2.24
CA LEU A 77 15.51 -0.58 2.79
C LEU A 77 16.60 -1.50 3.35
N HIS A 78 17.83 -1.41 2.82
CA HIS A 78 18.90 -2.35 3.12
C HIS A 78 19.24 -2.40 4.61
N ASN A 79 19.10 -3.57 5.23
CA ASN A 79 19.36 -3.82 6.66
C ASN A 79 18.62 -2.87 7.62
N ASN A 80 17.48 -2.31 7.20
CA ASN A 80 16.72 -1.39 8.03
C ASN A 80 15.64 -2.15 8.83
N PRO A 81 15.76 -2.26 10.17
CA PRO A 81 14.85 -3.06 11.00
C PRO A 81 13.42 -2.50 11.09
N MET A 82 13.19 -1.27 10.60
CA MET A 82 11.85 -0.70 10.47
C MET A 82 11.00 -1.47 9.44
N PHE A 83 11.61 -2.12 8.45
CA PHE A 83 10.88 -2.83 7.40
C PHE A 83 10.73 -4.31 7.73
N HIS A 84 9.50 -4.81 7.63
CA HIS A 84 9.15 -6.21 7.80
C HIS A 84 8.55 -6.72 6.49
N PHE A 85 9.29 -7.57 5.80
CA PHE A 85 8.81 -8.27 4.60
C PHE A 85 8.21 -9.60 5.00
N GLU A 86 6.96 -9.85 4.60
CA GLU A 86 6.23 -11.08 4.91
C GLU A 86 5.49 -11.63 3.69
N CYS A 87 5.19 -12.93 3.70
CA CYS A 87 4.48 -13.58 2.60
C CYS A 87 3.16 -12.87 2.24
N CYS A 88 2.85 -12.78 0.95
CA CYS A 88 1.60 -12.18 0.46
C CYS A 88 0.35 -12.86 1.02
N SER A 89 0.44 -14.16 1.34
CA SER A 89 -0.65 -14.90 1.99
C SER A 89 -0.99 -14.37 3.38
N TRP A 90 -0.05 -13.72 4.07
CA TRP A 90 -0.24 -13.14 5.39
C TRP A 90 -0.52 -11.65 5.35
N THR A 91 0.26 -10.87 4.60
CA THR A 91 0.07 -9.41 4.48
C THR A 91 -1.29 -9.07 3.89
N ASN A 92 -1.75 -9.83 2.89
CA ASN A 92 -3.05 -9.64 2.25
C ASN A 92 -4.15 -10.48 2.89
N HIS A 93 -3.91 -11.12 4.03
CA HIS A 93 -4.96 -11.86 4.71
C HIS A 93 -5.95 -10.87 5.33
N SER A 94 -7.25 -10.98 5.03
CA SER A 94 -8.27 -10.03 5.50
C SER A 94 -8.31 -9.89 7.02
N ASP A 95 -8.04 -10.98 7.75
CA ASP A 95 -7.96 -10.96 9.23
C ASP A 95 -6.80 -10.12 9.75
N ILE A 96 -5.69 -10.10 9.04
CA ILE A 96 -4.52 -9.30 9.40
C ILE A 96 -4.76 -7.84 9.03
N VAL A 97 -5.34 -7.59 7.85
CA VAL A 97 -5.69 -6.24 7.40
C VAL A 97 -6.69 -5.59 8.37
N ARG A 98 -7.78 -6.29 8.74
CA ARG A 98 -8.81 -5.74 9.66
C ARG A 98 -8.36 -5.62 11.12
N ALA A 99 -7.31 -6.32 11.51
CA ALA A 99 -6.74 -6.19 12.85
C ALA A 99 -6.05 -4.83 13.05
N ASN A 100 -5.67 -4.15 11.95
CA ASN A 100 -5.12 -2.80 12.01
C ASN A 100 -6.22 -1.76 12.26
N SER A 101 -5.91 -0.73 13.07
CA SER A 101 -6.86 0.30 13.45
C SER A 101 -6.87 1.46 12.44
N LYS A 102 -8.08 1.88 12.02
CA LYS A 102 -8.27 2.98 11.04
C LYS A 102 -7.52 2.71 9.73
N MET A 103 -7.72 1.51 9.18
CA MET A 103 -7.13 1.09 7.91
C MET A 103 -7.77 1.88 6.76
N VAL A 104 -6.94 2.37 5.84
CA VAL A 104 -7.37 3.13 4.67
C VAL A 104 -6.69 2.53 3.46
N CYS A 105 -7.50 2.00 2.54
CA CYS A 105 -7.02 1.30 1.35
C CYS A 105 -7.22 2.16 0.12
N ILE A 106 -6.12 2.51 -0.54
CA ILE A 106 -6.11 3.27 -1.79
C ILE A 106 -5.71 2.31 -2.91
N ASN A 107 -6.57 2.18 -3.92
CA ASN A 107 -6.37 1.37 -5.11
C ASN A 107 -6.84 2.16 -6.35
N SER A 108 -6.36 1.75 -7.52
CA SER A 108 -6.80 2.27 -8.82
C SER A 108 -7.68 1.23 -9.54
N GLY A 109 -8.67 1.69 -10.29
CA GLY A 109 -9.46 0.88 -11.21
C GLY A 109 -9.36 1.43 -12.64
N ILE A 110 -9.67 0.62 -13.65
CA ILE A 110 -9.67 1.04 -15.05
C ILE A 110 -11.03 1.63 -15.41
N GLU A 111 -12.12 0.92 -15.05
CA GLU A 111 -13.49 1.32 -15.33
C GLU A 111 -14.37 1.14 -14.09
N ILE A 112 -15.36 2.01 -13.95
CA ILE A 112 -16.42 1.90 -12.94
C ILE A 112 -17.77 2.11 -13.60
N ASP A 113 -18.74 1.23 -13.31
CA ASP A 113 -20.11 1.40 -13.77
C ASP A 113 -20.98 2.20 -12.78
N ILE A 114 -22.18 2.59 -13.22
CA ILE A 114 -23.12 3.37 -12.38
C ILE A 114 -23.68 2.57 -11.19
N THR A 115 -23.50 1.25 -11.17
CA THR A 115 -23.88 0.39 -10.04
C THR A 115 -22.75 0.24 -9.02
N GLY A 116 -21.57 0.78 -9.32
CA GLY A 116 -20.39 0.74 -8.46
C GLY A 116 -19.49 -0.49 -8.68
N GLN A 117 -19.70 -1.27 -9.75
CA GLN A 117 -18.77 -2.34 -10.10
C GLN A 117 -17.50 -1.73 -10.68
N ILE A 118 -16.34 -2.21 -10.20
CA ILE A 118 -15.03 -1.73 -10.63
C ILE A 118 -14.36 -2.86 -11.41
N ALA A 119 -13.89 -2.56 -12.62
CA ALA A 119 -13.05 -3.45 -13.41
C ALA A 119 -11.59 -2.94 -13.36
N SER A 120 -10.67 -3.76 -12.87
CA SER A 120 -9.24 -3.42 -12.71
C SER A 120 -8.31 -4.30 -13.54
N GLU A 121 -8.80 -5.42 -14.05
CA GLU A 121 -7.98 -6.49 -14.64
C GLU A 121 -8.03 -6.52 -16.17
N SER A 122 -9.09 -5.99 -16.76
CA SER A 122 -9.38 -6.14 -18.18
C SER A 122 -10.04 -4.90 -18.76
N ILE A 123 -9.81 -4.69 -20.05
CA ILE A 123 -10.52 -3.70 -20.86
C ILE A 123 -11.42 -4.48 -21.82
N GLY A 124 -12.72 -4.48 -21.56
CA GLY A 124 -13.65 -5.38 -22.24
C GLY A 124 -13.22 -6.84 -22.08
N THR A 125 -12.98 -7.53 -23.19
CA THR A 125 -12.51 -8.93 -23.19
C THR A 125 -10.99 -9.08 -23.18
N GLN A 126 -10.24 -7.98 -23.27
CA GLN A 126 -8.78 -8.02 -23.27
C GLN A 126 -8.24 -8.00 -21.85
N PHE A 127 -7.52 -9.06 -21.48
CA PHE A 127 -6.78 -9.12 -20.23
C PHE A 127 -5.65 -8.09 -20.25
N TYR A 128 -5.67 -7.18 -19.28
CA TYR A 128 -4.68 -6.11 -19.15
C TYR A 128 -3.71 -6.39 -18.00
N SER A 129 -4.24 -6.86 -16.86
CA SER A 129 -3.48 -7.23 -15.66
C SER A 129 -4.21 -8.28 -14.82
N GLY A 130 -3.52 -8.93 -13.89
CA GLY A 130 -4.12 -9.92 -12.98
C GLY A 130 -4.74 -9.30 -11.73
N GLU A 131 -5.60 -10.06 -11.05
CA GLU A 131 -6.06 -9.75 -9.68
C GLU A 131 -4.86 -9.82 -8.72
N THR A 132 -4.53 -8.71 -8.07
CA THR A 132 -3.65 -8.65 -6.89
C THR A 132 -4.46 -8.36 -5.62
N GLY A 133 -3.84 -8.23 -4.44
CA GLY A 133 -4.52 -8.21 -3.13
C GLY A 133 -5.54 -7.07 -2.86
N SER A 134 -5.95 -6.27 -3.85
CA SER A 134 -6.93 -5.17 -3.71
C SER A 134 -8.23 -5.61 -3.05
N ARG A 135 -8.77 -6.77 -3.43
CA ARG A 135 -10.02 -7.32 -2.86
C ARG A 135 -9.91 -7.59 -1.36
N CYS A 136 -8.75 -8.07 -0.91
CA CYS A 136 -8.48 -8.26 0.51
C CYS A 136 -8.32 -6.92 1.25
N GLY A 137 -7.70 -5.94 0.59
CA GLY A 137 -7.62 -4.57 1.08
C GLY A 137 -9.00 -3.97 1.33
N PHE A 138 -9.91 -4.01 0.34
CA PHE A 138 -11.27 -3.45 0.48
C PHE A 138 -12.13 -4.15 1.53
N ARG A 139 -11.98 -5.47 1.69
CA ARG A 139 -12.75 -6.25 2.67
C ARG A 139 -12.23 -6.11 4.10
N GLY A 140 -10.93 -5.82 4.25
CA GLY A 140 -10.29 -5.66 5.55
C GLY A 140 -10.23 -4.22 6.05
N ALA A 141 -10.56 -3.23 5.21
CA ALA A 141 -10.56 -1.80 5.55
C ALA A 141 -11.72 -1.38 6.45
#